data_AF-A0A090TWK4-F1
#
_entry.id   AF-A0A090TWK4-F1
#
_cell.length_a   1.000
_cell.length_b   1.000
_cell.length_c   1.000
_cell.angle_alpha   90.00
_cell.angle_beta   90.00
_cell.angle_gamma   90.00
#
_symmetry.space_group_name_H-M   'P 1'
#
loop_
_entity.id
_entity.type
_entity.pdbx_description
1 polymer ?
#
loop_
_entity_poly.entity_id
_entity_poly.type
_entity_poly.pdbx_seq_one_letter_code
_entity_poly.pdbx_strand_id
1 'polypeptide(L)'
;MWFDLLKSLTENGKSVVWFCPNTPEDIQSQDTSFFSSIEWLLLDCDDIVRTGRLIERGWDDEKITESLEDAQELRELGFSSVDTTTLTPVSVAKEIVKWVECS
;
A
#
# COMPACT_ATOMS: atom_id res chain seq x y z
N MET A 1 -9.93 8.66 13.29
CA MET A 1 -10.87 8.82 12.15
C MET A 1 -10.82 7.62 11.20
N TRP A 2 -9.71 7.32 10.52
CA TRP A 2 -9.65 6.15 9.63
C TRP A 2 -9.80 4.81 10.37
N PHE A 3 -9.13 4.63 11.51
CA PHE A 3 -9.25 3.42 12.32
C PHE A 3 -10.66 3.20 12.90
N ASP A 4 -11.40 4.27 13.19
CA ASP A 4 -12.80 4.17 13.62
C ASP A 4 -13.71 3.61 12.51
N LEU A 5 -13.44 4.01 11.25
CA LEU A 5 -14.12 3.46 10.08
C LEU A 5 -13.74 1.99 9.87
N LEU A 6 -12.44 1.66 9.92
CA LEU A 6 -11.98 0.29 9.78
C LEU A 6 -12.59 -0.61 10.84
N LYS A 7 -12.61 -0.16 12.10
CA LYS A 7 -13.29 -0.85 13.20
C LYS A 7 -14.75 -1.13 12.90
N SER A 8 -15.48 -0.10 12.47
CA SER A 8 -16.89 -0.24 12.13
C SER A 8 -17.14 -1.27 11.02
N LEU A 9 -16.27 -1.33 10.01
CA LEU A 9 -16.36 -2.32 8.93
C LEU A 9 -16.08 -3.75 9.43
N THR A 10 -15.01 -3.92 10.21
CA THR A 10 -14.61 -5.22 10.73
C THR A 10 -15.64 -5.78 11.72
N GLU A 11 -16.20 -4.95 12.59
CA GLU A 11 -17.29 -5.34 13.52
C GLU A 11 -18.58 -5.75 12.79
N ASN A 12 -18.78 -5.29 11.55
CA ASN A 12 -19.87 -5.71 10.67
C ASN A 12 -19.52 -6.95 9.81
N GLY A 13 -18.44 -7.66 10.16
CA GLY A 13 -18.02 -8.90 9.49
C GLY A 13 -17.50 -8.69 8.07
N LYS A 14 -16.98 -7.49 7.76
CA LYS A 14 -16.36 -7.21 6.45
C LYS A 14 -14.85 -7.33 6.54
N SER A 15 -14.25 -8.07 5.61
CA SER A 15 -12.82 -7.97 5.32
C SER A 15 -12.53 -6.64 4.62
N VAL A 16 -11.42 -6.01 4.96
CA VAL A 16 -11.04 -4.69 4.44
C VAL A 16 -9.68 -4.77 3.75
N VAL A 17 -9.62 -4.24 2.53
CA VAL A 17 -8.36 -3.92 1.86
C VAL A 17 -8.20 -2.40 1.91
N TRP A 18 -7.16 -1.93 2.58
CA TRP A 18 -6.92 -0.50 2.79
C TRP A 18 -5.67 -0.04 2.05
N PHE A 19 -5.85 0.80 1.03
CA PHE A 19 -4.75 1.42 0.29
C PHE A 19 -4.29 2.67 1.05
N CYS A 20 -3.08 2.63 1.61
CA CYS A 20 -2.52 3.71 2.40
C CYS A 20 -0.99 3.80 2.21
N PRO A 21 -0.38 4.97 2.46
CA PRO A 21 1.07 5.12 2.51
C PRO A 21 1.66 4.74 3.89
N ASN A 22 0.82 4.30 4.85
CA ASN A 22 1.26 4.02 6.20
C ASN A 22 2.14 2.75 6.26
N THR A 23 3.06 2.76 7.20
CA THR A 23 3.90 1.63 7.61
C THR A 23 3.36 0.98 8.90
N PRO A 24 3.86 -0.19 9.32
CA PRO A 24 3.55 -0.74 10.64
C PRO A 24 3.91 0.21 11.78
N GLU A 25 5.00 0.97 11.64
CA GLU A 25 5.45 1.93 12.66
C GLU A 25 4.45 3.08 12.83
N ASP A 26 3.88 3.58 11.73
CA ASP A 26 2.90 4.68 11.77
C ASP A 26 1.64 4.29 12.55
N ILE A 27 1.26 3.02 12.51
CA ILE A 27 0.01 2.52 13.10
C ILE A 27 0.22 1.89 14.47
N GLN A 28 1.45 1.76 14.97
CA GLN A 28 1.76 1.08 16.23
C GLN A 28 1.03 1.67 17.45
N SER A 29 0.70 2.97 17.40
CA SER A 29 0.00 3.69 18.45
C SER A 29 -1.53 3.58 18.37
N GLN A 30 -2.05 3.00 17.28
CA GLN A 30 -3.47 2.86 17.04
C GLN A 30 -3.99 1.58 17.70
N ASP A 31 -5.22 1.63 18.20
CA ASP A 31 -5.92 0.40 18.59
C ASP A 31 -6.19 -0.42 17.32
N THR A 32 -5.58 -1.60 17.23
CA THR A 32 -5.74 -2.56 16.14
C THR A 32 -6.33 -3.88 16.63
N SER A 33 -6.73 -3.95 17.91
CA SER A 33 -7.21 -5.18 18.56
C SER A 33 -8.49 -5.75 17.94
N PHE A 34 -9.21 -4.94 17.16
CA PHE A 34 -10.42 -5.34 16.44
C PHE A 34 -10.13 -6.09 15.13
N PHE A 35 -8.88 -6.13 14.66
CA PHE A 35 -8.48 -6.98 13.54
C PHE A 35 -8.01 -8.34 14.07
N SER A 36 -8.45 -9.43 13.43
CA SER A 36 -7.93 -10.78 13.72
C SER A 36 -6.48 -10.95 13.25
N SER A 37 -6.14 -10.30 12.15
CA SER A 37 -4.82 -10.27 11.54
C SER A 37 -4.69 -8.99 10.71
N ILE A 38 -3.46 -8.50 10.57
CA ILE A 38 -3.10 -7.41 9.65
C ILE A 38 -1.97 -7.94 8.78
N GLU A 39 -2.22 -7.97 7.47
CA GLU A 39 -1.27 -8.42 6.47
C GLU A 39 -0.91 -7.25 5.56
N TRP A 40 0.34 -7.22 5.09
CA TRP A 40 0.88 -6.11 4.30
C TRP A 40 1.22 -6.57 2.88
N LEU A 41 0.77 -5.80 1.90
CA LEU A 41 1.09 -5.98 0.49
C LEU A 41 1.65 -4.67 -0.06
N LEU A 42 2.91 -4.69 -0.47
CA LEU A 42 3.57 -3.56 -1.10
C LEU A 42 3.20 -3.50 -2.60
N LEU A 43 2.57 -2.41 -3.02
CA LEU A 43 2.39 -2.10 -4.44
C LEU A 43 3.53 -1.20 -4.89
N ASP A 44 4.46 -1.76 -5.65
CA ASP A 44 5.69 -1.07 -6.05
C ASP A 44 5.86 -1.06 -7.57
N CYS A 45 6.71 -0.18 -8.08
CA CYS A 45 7.25 -0.23 -9.43
C CYS A 45 8.72 0.19 -9.41
N ASP A 46 9.44 -0.09 -10.48
CA ASP A 46 10.79 0.45 -10.62
C ASP A 46 10.80 1.98 -10.62
N ASP A 47 11.97 2.53 -10.32
CA ASP A 47 12.14 3.97 -10.14
C ASP A 47 12.00 4.74 -11.46
N ILE A 48 12.31 4.12 -12.59
CA ILE A 48 12.17 4.74 -13.92
C ILE A 48 10.68 4.99 -14.21
N VAL A 49 9.83 3.98 -13.98
CA VAL A 49 8.39 4.07 -14.16
C VAL A 49 7.75 4.97 -13.12
N ARG A 50 8.22 4.92 -11.86
CA ARG A 50 7.74 5.85 -10.81
C ARG A 50 8.00 7.29 -11.22
N THR A 51 9.25 7.64 -11.52
CA THR A 51 9.62 8.99 -11.94
C THR A 51 8.82 9.44 -13.16
N GLY A 52 8.68 8.59 -14.19
CA GLY A 52 7.85 8.89 -15.36
C GLY A 52 6.40 9.23 -15.00
N ARG A 53 5.76 8.41 -14.17
CA ARG A 53 4.37 8.62 -13.72
C ARG A 53 4.21 9.88 -12.86
N LEU A 54 5.21 10.25 -12.06
CA LEU A 54 5.16 11.45 -11.22
C LEU A 54 5.38 12.72 -12.04
N ILE A 55 6.29 12.70 -13.02
CA ILE A 55 6.49 13.80 -13.97
C ILE A 55 5.19 14.06 -14.76
N GLU A 56 4.53 13.00 -15.24
CA GLU A 56 3.23 13.12 -15.95
C GLU A 56 2.14 13.75 -15.08
N ARG A 57 2.22 13.59 -13.75
CA ARG A 57 1.32 14.23 -12.77
C ARG A 57 1.70 15.67 -12.44
N GLY A 58 2.78 16.19 -13.02
CA GLY A 58 3.28 17.55 -12.78
C GLY A 58 3.95 17.73 -11.42
N TRP A 59 4.54 16.67 -10.87
CA TRP A 59 5.34 16.77 -9.64
C TRP A 59 6.67 17.46 -9.93
N ASP A 60 7.18 18.20 -8.94
CA ASP A 60 8.49 18.81 -8.99
C ASP A 60 9.60 17.83 -8.56
N ASP A 61 10.85 18.18 -8.83
CA ASP A 61 12.01 17.30 -8.58
C ASP A 61 12.17 16.95 -7.09
N GLU A 62 11.80 17.86 -6.19
CA GLU A 62 11.85 17.65 -4.74
C GLU A 62 10.88 16.55 -4.34
N LYS A 63 9.60 16.66 -4.71
CA LYS A 63 8.59 15.61 -4.42
C LYS A 63 8.90 14.28 -5.10
N ILE A 64 9.51 14.31 -6.28
CA ILE A 64 9.91 13.07 -6.95
C ILE A 64 11.03 12.38 -6.15
N THR A 65 11.99 13.15 -5.64
CA THR A 65 13.09 12.63 -4.81
C THR A 65 12.55 12.03 -3.52
N GLU A 66 11.70 12.77 -2.79
CA GLU A 66 11.02 12.28 -1.59
C GLU A 66 10.26 10.97 -1.87
N SER A 67 9.49 10.91 -2.96
CA SER A 67 8.74 9.71 -3.31
C SER A 67 9.62 8.50 -3.67
N LEU A 68 10.85 8.72 -4.14
CA LEU A 68 11.81 7.64 -4.42
C LEU A 68 12.45 7.13 -3.12
N GLU A 69 12.75 8.05 -2.20
CA GLU A 69 13.25 7.73 -0.86
C GLU A 69 12.20 6.91 -0.08
N ASP A 70 10.95 7.38 -0.03
CA ASP A 70 9.83 6.65 0.58
C ASP A 70 9.67 5.24 0.01
N ALA A 71 9.80 5.10 -1.32
CA ALA A 71 9.68 3.80 -1.98
C ALA A 71 10.83 2.86 -1.59
N GLN A 72 12.05 3.39 -1.44
CA GLN A 72 13.19 2.61 -0.99
C GLN A 72 13.00 2.14 0.46
N GLU A 73 12.55 3.01 1.36
CA GLU A 73 12.25 2.66 2.75
C GLU A 73 11.19 1.55 2.85
N LEU A 74 10.12 1.65 2.05
CA LEU A 74 9.07 0.62 2.01
C LEU A 74 9.58 -0.73 1.50
N ARG A 75 10.50 -0.76 0.53
CA ARG A 75 11.12 -2.01 0.04
C ARG A 75 11.93 -2.69 1.13
N GLU A 76 12.57 -1.92 2.01
CA GLU A 76 13.40 -2.45 3.11
C GLU A 76 12.59 -3.15 4.21
N LEU A 77 11.27 -2.89 4.29
CA LEU A 77 10.37 -3.55 5.23
C LEU A 77 10.11 -5.03 4.88
N GLY A 78 10.40 -5.47 3.65
CA GLY A 78 10.38 -6.88 3.28
C GLY A 78 9.00 -7.54 3.17
N PHE A 79 7.95 -6.75 2.92
CA PHE A 79 6.59 -7.29 2.69
C PHE A 79 6.50 -8.08 1.38
N SER A 80 5.45 -8.91 1.27
CA SER A 80 5.04 -9.40 -0.04
C SER A 80 4.75 -8.22 -0.96
N SER A 81 5.13 -8.31 -2.23
CA SER A 81 4.96 -7.21 -3.18
C SER A 81 4.31 -7.64 -4.49
N VAL A 82 3.60 -6.69 -5.10
CA VAL A 82 3.13 -6.77 -6.48
C VAL A 82 3.89 -5.74 -7.29
N ASP A 83 4.66 -6.21 -8.27
CA ASP A 83 5.32 -5.35 -9.24
C ASP A 83 4.30 -4.79 -10.24
N THR A 84 4.09 -3.47 -10.18
CA THR A 84 3.15 -2.71 -11.00
C THR A 84 3.80 -2.01 -12.20
N THR A 85 5.10 -2.28 -12.45
CA THR A 85 5.89 -1.63 -13.51
C THR A 85 5.22 -1.77 -14.88
N THR A 86 4.81 -2.98 -15.24
CA THR A 86 4.19 -3.28 -16.54
C THR A 86 2.70 -3.59 -16.47
N LEU A 87 2.13 -3.65 -15.26
CA LEU A 87 0.75 -4.05 -15.05
C LEU A 87 -0.22 -2.89 -15.28
N THR A 88 -1.37 -3.23 -15.89
CA THR A 88 -2.53 -2.33 -15.90
C THR A 88 -3.20 -2.33 -14.52
N PRO A 89 -3.98 -1.29 -14.16
CA PRO A 89 -4.74 -1.26 -12.91
C PRO A 89 -5.65 -2.48 -12.71
N VAL A 90 -6.27 -2.98 -13.78
CA VAL A 90 -7.12 -4.19 -13.74
C VAL A 90 -6.29 -5.43 -13.43
N SER A 91 -5.08 -5.53 -13.98
CA SER A 91 -4.17 -6.63 -13.68
C SER A 91 -3.69 -6.57 -12.22
N VAL A 92 -3.32 -5.39 -11.72
CA VAL A 92 -2.95 -5.19 -10.31
C VAL A 92 -4.09 -5.61 -9.38
N ALA A 93 -5.33 -5.21 -9.67
CA ALA A 93 -6.49 -5.60 -8.86
C ALA A 93 -6.67 -7.12 -8.80
N LYS A 94 -6.38 -7.85 -9.87
CA LYS A 94 -6.44 -9.32 -9.88
C LYS A 94 -5.36 -9.96 -9.02
N GLU A 95 -4.15 -9.41 -9.03
CA GLU A 95 -3.07 -9.90 -8.17
C GLU A 95 -3.38 -9.65 -6.69
N ILE A 96 -3.98 -8.50 -6.35
CA ILE A 96 -4.45 -8.22 -4.99
C ILE A 96 -5.53 -9.23 -4.55
N VAL A 97 -6.52 -9.52 -5.40
CA VAL A 97 -7.56 -10.53 -5.09
C VAL A 97 -6.94 -11.89 -4.83
N LYS A 98 -6.01 -12.33 -5.69
CA LYS A 98 -5.27 -13.59 -5.48
C LYS A 98 -4.54 -13.62 -4.15
N TRP A 99 -3.86 -12.53 -3.80
CA TRP A 99 -3.14 -12.42 -2.53
C TRP A 99 -4.11 -12.55 -1.36
N VAL A 100 -5.22 -11.81 -1.36
CA VAL A 100 -6.25 -11.88 -0.31
C VAL A 100 -6.83 -13.30 -0.17
N GLU A 101 -7.06 -14.01 -1.27
CA GLU A 101 -7.59 -15.38 -1.25
C GLU A 101 -6.59 -16.43 -0.74
N CYS A 102 -5.28 -16.11 -0.76
CA CYS A 102 -4.20 -16.99 -0.29
C CYS A 102 -3.65 -16.62 1.09
N SER A 103 -4.12 -15.50 1.67
CA SER A 103 -3.69 -14.97 2.97
C SER A 103 -4.53 -15.52 4.12
#